data_AF-A0A2G6H3C0-F1
#
_entry.id   AF-A0A2G6H3C0-F1
#
_cell.length_a   1.000
_cell.length_b   1.000
_cell.length_c   1.000
_cell.angle_alpha   90.00
_cell.angle_beta   90.00
_cell.angle_gamma   90.00
#
_symmetry.space_group_name_H-M   'P 1'
#
loop_
_entity.id
_entity.type
_entity.pdbx_description
1 polymer ?
#
loop_
_entity_poly.entity_id
_entity_poly.type
_entity_poly.pdbx_seq_one_letter_code
_entity_poly.pdbx_strand_id
1 'polypeptide(L)'
;MLPTKGIENYIDHFQRSNKDFIKEAIKTYQMPQMRKAHSKGAIEYLAQNHSEQVSNPIYELTDLQTLNDFIAEEKKKIKKALKLKPSKRLEELKKAKSKPKRTIISHAVFIRNPYVVAEVLKRANGICEKCGKQAPFNRDLDDSPFLEVHHIIPLSEDGDDTVENSIGLCPNCHRHAHYGKKTY
;
A
#
# COMPACT_ATOMS: atom_id res chain seq x y z
N MET A 1 -28.05 29.84 14.49
CA MET A 1 -26.77 29.85 13.73
C MET A 1 -25.77 30.64 14.55
N LEU A 2 -24.58 30.09 14.79
CA LEU A 2 -23.49 30.87 15.39
C LEU A 2 -23.09 31.99 14.40
N PRO A 3 -22.84 33.22 14.86
CA PRO A 3 -22.39 34.30 13.98
C PRO A 3 -21.04 33.94 13.37
N THR A 4 -20.97 33.89 12.04
CA THR A 4 -19.78 33.51 11.27
C THR A 4 -18.81 34.66 11.04
N LYS A 5 -19.12 35.85 11.57
CA LYS A 5 -18.32 37.07 11.40
C LYS A 5 -16.96 36.89 12.09
N GLY A 6 -15.86 37.02 11.34
CA GLY A 6 -14.51 36.86 11.87
C GLY A 6 -13.97 35.44 11.82
N ILE A 7 -14.71 34.45 11.28
CA ILE A 7 -14.19 33.10 11.02
C ILE A 7 -12.98 33.16 10.08
N GLU A 8 -13.01 34.07 9.12
CA GLU A 8 -11.94 34.35 8.17
C GLU A 8 -10.57 34.55 8.83
N ASN A 9 -10.54 35.15 10.03
CA ASN A 9 -9.31 35.41 10.77
C ASN A 9 -8.68 34.14 11.38
N TYR A 10 -9.45 33.04 11.45
CA TYR A 10 -9.01 31.78 12.03
C TYR A 10 -8.83 30.67 10.99
N ILE A 11 -9.21 30.92 9.73
CA ILE A 11 -9.12 29.93 8.64
C ILE A 11 -7.70 29.38 8.53
N ASP A 12 -6.68 30.25 8.57
CA ASP A 12 -5.28 29.84 8.47
C ASP A 12 -4.85 28.93 9.62
N HIS A 13 -5.26 29.24 10.85
CA HIS A 13 -4.99 28.40 12.02
C HIS A 13 -5.64 27.02 11.91
N PHE A 14 -6.89 26.95 11.42
CA PHE A 14 -7.58 25.68 11.18
C PHE A 14 -6.92 24.87 10.06
N GLN A 15 -6.54 25.52 8.96
CA GLN A 15 -5.84 24.88 7.85
C GLN A 15 -4.50 24.30 8.30
N ARG A 16 -3.72 25.07 9.08
CA ARG A 16 -2.42 24.64 9.61
C ARG A 16 -2.54 23.48 10.59
N SER A 17 -3.49 23.56 11.53
CA SER A 17 -3.78 22.48 12.48
C SER A 17 -4.20 21.19 11.77
N ASN A 18 -5.09 21.29 10.78
CA ASN A 18 -5.51 20.14 9.98
C ASN A 18 -4.35 19.55 9.16
N LYS A 19 -3.47 20.40 8.61
CA LYS A 19 -2.28 19.95 7.88
C LYS A 19 -1.34 19.17 8.79
N ASP A 20 -1.03 19.68 9.98
CA ASP A 20 -0.15 19.01 10.94
C ASP A 20 -0.76 17.68 11.41
N PHE A 21 -2.07 17.65 11.63
CA PHE A 21 -2.80 16.42 11.93
C PHE A 21 -2.73 15.39 10.79
N ILE A 22 -2.99 15.78 9.54
CA ILE A 22 -2.91 14.88 8.38
C ILE A 22 -1.48 14.34 8.23
N LYS A 23 -0.46 15.19 8.38
CA LYS A 23 0.96 14.78 8.30
C LYS A 23 1.30 13.71 9.33
N GLU A 24 0.79 13.83 10.55
CA GLU A 24 1.02 12.84 11.60
C GLU A 24 0.16 11.59 11.42
N ALA A 25 -1.08 11.76 10.95
CA ALA A 25 -1.97 10.65 10.72
C ALA A 25 -1.54 9.73 9.57
N ILE A 26 -0.94 10.29 8.50
CA ILE A 26 -0.35 9.51 7.39
C ILE A 26 0.79 8.61 7.89
N LYS A 27 1.56 9.09 8.87
CA LYS A 27 2.65 8.33 9.50
C LYS A 27 2.14 7.24 10.47
N THR A 28 0.84 7.20 10.76
CA THR A 28 0.25 6.29 11.76
C THR A 28 -0.93 5.49 11.17
N TYR A 29 -1.50 4.57 11.94
CA TYR A 29 -2.71 3.83 11.57
C TYR A 29 -4.01 4.66 11.67
N GLN A 30 -3.92 5.99 11.72
CA GLN A 30 -5.07 6.87 11.96
C GLN A 30 -5.82 7.25 10.67
N MET A 31 -5.21 7.11 9.48
CA MET A 31 -5.87 7.43 8.20
C MET A 31 -7.22 6.71 7.98
N PRO A 32 -7.38 5.40 8.28
CA PRO A 32 -8.68 4.74 8.21
C PRO A 32 -9.71 5.29 9.22
N GLN A 33 -9.27 5.80 10.38
CA GLN A 33 -10.14 6.40 11.39
C GLN A 33 -10.57 7.81 10.98
N MET A 34 -9.64 8.61 10.43
CA MET A 34 -9.93 9.92 9.85
C MET A 34 -10.93 9.83 8.70
N ARG A 35 -10.77 8.85 7.80
CA ARG A 35 -11.73 8.60 6.71
C ARG A 35 -13.15 8.31 7.20
N LYS A 36 -13.29 7.75 8.40
CA LYS A 36 -14.60 7.51 9.05
C LYS A 36 -15.13 8.72 9.82
N ALA A 37 -14.25 9.61 10.26
CA ALA A 37 -14.60 10.78 11.07
C ALA A 37 -15.00 12.00 10.23
N HIS A 38 -14.58 12.09 8.97
CA HIS A 38 -14.83 13.23 8.10
C HIS A 38 -15.76 12.89 6.93
N SER A 39 -16.56 13.87 6.49
CA SER A 39 -17.43 13.72 5.32
C SER A 39 -16.63 13.74 4.01
N LYS A 40 -17.21 13.18 2.96
CA LYS A 40 -16.57 13.10 1.64
C LYS A 40 -16.12 14.45 1.09
N GLY A 41 -17.00 15.46 1.16
CA GLY A 41 -16.66 16.82 0.73
C GLY A 41 -15.57 17.49 1.57
N ALA A 42 -15.42 17.13 2.85
CA ALA A 42 -14.36 17.68 3.69
C ALA A 42 -12.97 17.12 3.30
N ILE A 43 -12.90 15.82 3.00
CA ILE A 43 -11.67 15.18 2.53
C ILE A 43 -11.29 15.70 1.13
N GLU A 44 -12.25 15.86 0.23
CA GLU A 44 -12.05 16.44 -1.10
C GLU A 44 -11.62 17.92 -1.05
N TYR A 45 -12.16 18.71 -0.12
CA TYR A 45 -11.73 20.09 0.09
C TYR A 45 -10.29 20.17 0.62
N LEU A 46 -9.97 19.37 1.64
CA LEU A 46 -8.61 19.29 2.18
C LEU A 46 -7.62 18.79 1.14
N ALA A 47 -8.06 17.91 0.24
CA ALA A 47 -7.31 17.50 -0.92
C ALA A 47 -6.97 18.65 -1.84
N GLN A 48 -7.99 19.32 -2.36
CA GLN A 48 -7.80 20.35 -3.38
C GLN A 48 -6.95 21.53 -2.87
N ASN A 49 -7.02 21.85 -1.57
CA ASN A 49 -6.32 22.99 -0.99
C ASN A 49 -4.95 22.66 -0.37
N HIS A 50 -4.63 21.38 -0.15
CA HIS A 50 -3.37 20.98 0.51
C HIS A 50 -2.58 19.89 -0.24
N SER A 51 -3.10 19.36 -1.35
CA SER A 51 -2.48 18.31 -2.18
C SER A 51 -1.11 18.69 -2.72
N GLU A 52 -0.81 19.98 -2.90
CA GLU A 52 0.51 20.44 -3.33
C GLU A 52 1.59 20.33 -2.22
N GLN A 53 1.19 20.11 -0.96
CA GLN A 53 2.10 20.16 0.21
C GLN A 53 2.07 18.89 1.08
N VAL A 54 1.37 17.85 0.63
CA VAL A 54 1.29 16.53 1.25
C VAL A 54 1.65 15.51 0.16
N SER A 55 2.66 14.68 0.36
CA SER A 55 3.07 13.69 -0.66
C SER A 55 2.00 12.60 -0.81
N ASN A 56 1.63 12.33 -2.07
CA ASN A 56 0.74 11.25 -2.52
C ASN A 56 -0.55 10.99 -1.69
N PRO A 57 -1.42 11.97 -1.50
CA PRO A 57 -2.63 11.75 -0.72
C PRO A 57 -3.73 11.06 -1.55
N ILE A 58 -4.17 9.90 -1.08
CA ILE A 58 -5.26 9.12 -1.70
C ILE A 58 -6.60 9.69 -1.21
N TYR A 59 -7.23 10.52 -2.05
CA TYR A 59 -8.49 11.20 -1.73
C TYR A 59 -9.75 10.58 -2.34
N GLU A 60 -9.63 9.53 -3.15
CA GLU A 60 -10.81 8.83 -3.66
C GLU A 60 -11.52 8.06 -2.55
N LEU A 61 -12.68 8.57 -2.17
CA LEU A 61 -13.63 7.88 -1.30
C LEU A 61 -14.47 6.92 -2.14
N THR A 62 -14.04 5.67 -2.15
CA THR A 62 -14.82 4.52 -2.62
C THR A 62 -15.48 3.83 -1.44
N ASP A 63 -16.73 3.39 -1.57
CA ASP A 63 -17.38 2.49 -0.59
C ASP A 63 -16.83 1.05 -0.64
N LEU A 64 -15.88 0.79 -1.55
CA LEU A 64 -15.20 -0.49 -1.67
C LEU A 64 -14.30 -0.75 -0.47
N GLN A 65 -14.29 -2.01 -0.01
CA GLN A 65 -13.33 -2.50 0.96
C GLN A 65 -11.91 -2.36 0.39
N THR A 66 -10.96 -1.90 1.20
CA THR A 66 -9.56 -1.81 0.78
C THR A 66 -8.91 -3.20 0.73
N LEU A 67 -7.91 -3.39 -0.12
CA LEU A 67 -7.13 -4.63 -0.18
C LEU A 67 -6.53 -5.02 1.18
N ASN A 68 -6.05 -4.04 1.95
CA ASN A 68 -5.47 -4.28 3.28
C ASN A 68 -6.52 -4.81 4.27
N ASP A 69 -7.72 -4.23 4.27
CA ASP A 69 -8.82 -4.69 5.13
C ASP A 69 -9.27 -6.10 4.74
N PHE A 70 -9.36 -6.37 3.43
CA PHE A 70 -9.73 -7.69 2.92
C PHE A 70 -8.71 -8.75 3.35
N ILE A 71 -7.41 -8.49 3.16
CA ILE A 71 -6.33 -9.39 3.59
C ILE A 71 -6.33 -9.60 5.11
N ALA A 72 -6.58 -8.55 5.90
CA ALA A 72 -6.64 -8.66 7.35
C ALA A 72 -7.80 -9.56 7.82
N GLU A 73 -8.97 -9.41 7.20
CA GLU A 73 -10.13 -10.26 7.47
C GLU A 73 -9.87 -11.73 7.07
N GLU A 74 -9.27 -11.94 5.90
CA GLU A 74 -8.87 -13.26 5.42
C GLU A 74 -7.88 -13.92 6.39
N LYS A 75 -6.82 -13.22 6.81
CA LYS A 75 -5.86 -13.71 7.82
C LYS A 75 -6.55 -14.11 9.12
N LYS A 76 -7.53 -13.32 9.59
CA LYS A 76 -8.32 -13.65 10.80
C LYS A 76 -9.14 -14.93 10.60
N LYS A 77 -9.77 -15.11 9.44
CA LYS A 77 -10.54 -16.32 9.09
C LYS A 77 -9.62 -17.55 9.01
N ILE A 78 -8.48 -17.44 8.35
CA ILE A 78 -7.46 -18.50 8.26
C ILE A 78 -6.98 -18.89 9.66
N LYS A 79 -6.62 -17.91 10.51
CA LYS A 79 -6.17 -18.19 11.88
C LYS A 79 -7.23 -18.94 12.69
N LYS A 80 -8.52 -18.60 12.54
CA LYS A 80 -9.62 -19.35 13.16
C LYS A 80 -9.72 -20.77 12.61
N ALA A 81 -9.63 -20.94 11.29
CA ALA A 81 -9.68 -22.26 10.67
C ALA A 81 -8.51 -23.16 11.11
N LEU A 82 -7.30 -22.61 11.21
CA LEU A 82 -6.11 -23.35 11.65
C LEU A 82 -6.17 -23.80 13.12
N LYS A 83 -6.99 -23.15 13.96
CA LYS A 83 -7.24 -23.62 15.33
C LYS A 83 -8.15 -24.85 15.40
N LEU A 84 -8.88 -25.16 14.32
CA LEU A 84 -9.74 -26.34 14.28
C LEU A 84 -8.91 -27.61 14.07
N LYS A 85 -9.36 -28.70 14.69
CA LYS A 85 -8.81 -30.04 14.42
C LYS A 85 -8.94 -30.37 12.93
N PRO A 86 -7.99 -31.13 12.34
CA PRO A 86 -8.07 -31.51 10.93
C PRO A 86 -9.41 -32.14 10.52
N SER A 87 -9.98 -33.02 11.36
CA SER A 87 -11.30 -33.63 11.12
C SER A 87 -12.42 -32.61 11.00
N LYS A 88 -12.43 -31.59 11.86
CA LYS A 88 -13.40 -30.48 11.80
C LYS A 88 -13.23 -29.64 10.55
N ARG A 89 -11.99 -29.36 10.12
CA ARG A 89 -11.74 -28.65 8.85
C ARG A 89 -12.28 -29.42 7.65
N LEU A 90 -12.10 -30.75 7.62
CA LEU A 90 -12.64 -31.60 6.56
C LEU A 90 -14.17 -31.61 6.53
N GLU A 91 -14.82 -31.59 7.70
CA GLU A 91 -16.28 -31.48 7.80
C GLU A 91 -16.78 -30.15 7.19
N GLU A 92 -16.13 -29.04 7.51
CA GLU A 92 -16.48 -27.72 6.95
C GLU A 92 -16.23 -27.65 5.43
N LEU A 93 -15.16 -28.28 4.94
CA LEU A 93 -14.89 -28.36 3.50
C LEU A 93 -15.97 -29.13 2.74
N LYS A 94 -16.57 -30.18 3.33
CA LYS A 94 -17.69 -30.91 2.70
C LYS A 94 -18.95 -30.06 2.55
N LYS A 95 -19.16 -29.08 3.45
CA LYS A 95 -20.30 -28.14 3.40
C LYS A 95 -20.02 -26.94 2.49
N ALA A 96 -18.75 -26.66 2.21
CA ALA A 96 -18.34 -25.50 1.45
C ALA A 96 -18.68 -25.64 -0.05
N LYS A 97 -19.08 -24.53 -0.67
CA LYS A 97 -19.21 -24.48 -2.13
C LYS A 97 -17.82 -24.53 -2.76
N SER A 98 -17.64 -25.37 -3.77
CA SER A 98 -16.37 -25.54 -4.48
C SER A 98 -15.94 -24.29 -5.25
N LYS A 99 -16.89 -23.49 -5.73
CA LYS A 99 -16.64 -22.24 -6.44
C LYS A 99 -16.72 -21.04 -5.47
N PRO A 100 -15.63 -20.27 -5.28
CA PRO A 100 -15.66 -19.09 -4.44
C PRO A 100 -16.47 -17.95 -5.08
N LYS A 101 -16.98 -17.05 -4.24
CA LYS A 101 -17.61 -15.79 -4.71
C LYS A 101 -16.52 -14.81 -5.13
N ARG A 102 -16.79 -14.02 -6.17
CA ARG A 102 -15.97 -12.85 -6.55
C ARG A 102 -16.43 -11.63 -5.77
N THR A 103 -15.50 -10.76 -5.42
CA THR A 103 -15.77 -9.45 -4.82
C THR A 103 -14.85 -8.40 -5.45
N ILE A 104 -15.25 -7.14 -5.40
CA ILE A 104 -14.44 -6.01 -5.86
C ILE A 104 -13.89 -5.30 -4.63
N ILE A 105 -12.63 -4.89 -4.72
CA ILE A 105 -11.90 -4.16 -3.67
C ILE A 105 -11.16 -2.98 -4.30
N SER A 106 -10.84 -1.98 -3.50
CA SER A 106 -9.99 -0.86 -3.91
C SER A 106 -8.55 -1.05 -3.42
N HIS A 107 -7.59 -0.64 -4.25
CA HIS A 107 -6.17 -0.62 -3.88
C HIS A 107 -5.49 0.57 -4.55
N ALA A 108 -4.75 1.35 -3.78
CA ALA A 108 -3.96 2.44 -4.29
C ALA A 108 -2.56 1.95 -4.66
N VAL A 109 -2.07 2.40 -5.81
CA VAL A 109 -0.75 2.08 -6.33
C VAL A 109 -0.02 3.37 -6.69
N PHE A 110 1.31 3.35 -6.57
CA PHE A 110 2.16 4.43 -7.08
C PHE A 110 2.39 4.22 -8.58
N ILE A 111 2.21 5.28 -9.36
CA ILE A 111 2.67 5.30 -10.76
C ILE A 111 4.19 5.51 -10.70
N ARG A 112 4.94 4.45 -11.00
CA ARG A 112 6.41 4.47 -10.98
C ARG A 112 6.97 4.98 -12.30
N ASN A 113 8.11 5.64 -12.23
CA ASN A 113 8.89 6.08 -13.36
C ASN A 113 9.45 4.86 -14.11
N PRO A 114 9.02 4.62 -15.37
CA PRO A 114 9.45 3.44 -16.11
C PRO A 114 10.96 3.44 -16.40
N TYR A 115 11.60 4.61 -16.47
CA TYR A 115 13.04 4.71 -16.72
C TYR A 115 13.87 4.25 -15.52
N VAL A 116 13.42 4.55 -14.29
CA VAL A 116 14.04 4.04 -13.06
C VAL A 116 13.95 2.52 -13.03
N VAL A 117 12.77 1.97 -13.33
CA VAL A 117 12.56 0.52 -13.37
C VAL A 117 13.48 -0.13 -14.41
N ALA A 118 13.53 0.40 -15.63
CA ALA A 118 14.36 -0.13 -16.70
C ALA A 118 15.86 -0.08 -16.36
N GLU A 119 16.33 1.03 -15.79
CA GLU A 119 17.74 1.22 -15.44
C GLU A 119 18.18 0.26 -14.32
N VAL A 120 17.36 0.11 -13.27
CA VAL A 120 17.64 -0.83 -12.17
C VAL A 120 17.69 -2.28 -12.67
N LEU A 121 16.77 -2.67 -13.55
CA LEU A 121 16.77 -4.01 -14.13
C LEU A 121 18.00 -4.27 -15.02
N LYS A 122 18.43 -3.29 -15.81
CA LYS A 122 19.65 -3.37 -16.60
C LYS A 122 20.89 -3.47 -15.70
N ARG A 123 20.98 -2.61 -14.68
CA ARG A 123 22.07 -2.62 -13.68
C ARG A 123 22.19 -3.97 -13.00
N ALA A 124 21.07 -4.55 -12.58
CA ALA A 124 21.03 -5.85 -11.93
C ALA A 124 21.45 -7.00 -12.85
N ASN A 125 21.31 -6.85 -14.17
CA ASN A 125 21.74 -7.80 -15.20
C ASN A 125 21.33 -9.27 -14.90
N GLY A 126 20.07 -9.46 -14.49
CA GLY A 126 19.53 -10.77 -14.16
C GLY A 126 20.08 -11.42 -12.88
N ILE A 127 20.82 -10.68 -12.06
CA ILE A 127 21.32 -11.11 -10.76
C ILE A 127 20.62 -10.31 -9.66
N CYS A 128 20.08 -10.99 -8.66
CA CYS A 128 19.49 -10.34 -7.50
C CYS A 128 20.56 -9.58 -6.70
N GLU A 129 20.39 -8.27 -6.58
CA GLU A 129 21.36 -7.38 -5.93
C GLU A 129 21.45 -7.58 -4.41
N LYS A 130 20.52 -8.34 -3.81
CA LYS A 130 20.57 -8.72 -2.37
C LYS A 130 21.29 -10.04 -2.11
N CYS A 131 20.95 -11.09 -2.85
CA CYS A 131 21.45 -12.44 -2.56
C CYS A 131 22.51 -12.94 -3.54
N GLY A 132 22.81 -12.18 -4.60
CA GLY A 132 23.80 -12.52 -5.61
C GLY A 132 23.42 -13.69 -6.51
N LYS A 133 22.20 -14.22 -6.39
CA LYS A 133 21.72 -15.34 -7.21
C LYS A 133 21.10 -14.83 -8.51
N GLN A 134 21.22 -15.64 -9.57
CA GLN A 134 20.50 -15.42 -10.82
C GLN A 134 18.99 -15.34 -10.60
N ALA A 135 18.30 -14.64 -11.51
CA ALA A 135 16.86 -14.64 -11.58
C ALA A 135 16.31 -16.07 -11.60
N PRO A 136 15.19 -16.34 -10.90
CA PRO A 136 14.68 -17.70 -10.76
C PRO A 136 14.13 -18.28 -12.07
N PHE A 137 13.74 -17.43 -13.02
CA PHE A 137 13.23 -17.80 -14.33
C PHE A 137 13.30 -16.59 -15.27
N ASN A 138 13.08 -16.84 -16.57
CA ASN A 138 12.95 -15.81 -17.59
C ASN A 138 11.47 -15.54 -17.91
N ARG A 139 11.13 -14.32 -18.28
CA ARG A 139 9.77 -13.94 -18.68
C ARG A 139 9.38 -14.66 -19.97
N ASP A 140 8.17 -15.23 -20.00
CA ASP A 140 7.65 -15.92 -21.20
C ASP A 140 7.55 -15.00 -22.43
N LEU A 141 7.38 -13.69 -22.22
CA LEU A 141 7.13 -12.74 -23.30
C LEU A 141 8.38 -12.41 -24.12
N ASP A 142 9.54 -12.29 -23.47
CA ASP A 142 10.76 -11.74 -24.07
C ASP A 142 12.05 -12.45 -23.62
N ASP A 143 11.93 -13.57 -22.91
CA ASP A 143 13.02 -14.36 -22.33
C ASP A 143 13.96 -13.56 -21.39
N SER A 144 13.52 -12.39 -20.91
CA SER A 144 14.33 -11.56 -20.01
C SER A 144 14.33 -12.11 -18.57
N PRO A 145 15.45 -12.01 -17.82
CA PRO A 145 15.52 -12.46 -16.43
C PRO A 145 14.47 -11.79 -15.52
N PHE A 146 13.74 -12.58 -14.73
CA PHE A 146 12.69 -12.08 -13.83
C PHE A 146 13.26 -11.55 -12.51
N LEU A 147 13.32 -10.22 -12.38
CA LEU A 147 13.56 -9.50 -11.12
C LEU A 147 12.48 -8.44 -10.92
N GLU A 148 12.25 -8.06 -9.66
CA GLU A 148 11.30 -7.04 -9.22
C GLU A 148 12.06 -5.84 -8.65
N VAL A 149 11.71 -4.62 -9.07
CA VAL A 149 12.31 -3.38 -8.53
C VAL A 149 11.63 -3.01 -7.22
N HIS A 150 12.46 -2.82 -6.20
CA HIS A 150 12.08 -2.47 -4.85
C HIS A 150 12.74 -1.15 -4.45
N HIS A 151 11.96 -0.22 -3.91
CA HIS A 151 12.50 1.00 -3.31
C HIS A 151 13.03 0.70 -1.90
N ILE A 152 14.27 1.09 -1.61
CA ILE A 152 14.96 0.85 -0.33
C ILE A 152 14.26 1.63 0.77
N ILE A 153 14.06 2.92 0.56
CA ILE A 153 13.09 3.74 1.31
C ILE A 153 11.76 3.61 0.57
N PRO A 154 10.73 2.99 1.17
CA PRO A 154 9.46 2.79 0.49
C PRO A 154 8.81 4.10 0.05
N LEU A 155 8.18 4.13 -1.13
CA LEU A 155 7.42 5.31 -1.60
C LEU A 155 6.28 5.70 -0.63
N SER A 156 5.72 4.72 0.10
CA SER A 156 4.72 4.97 1.16
C SER A 156 5.28 5.67 2.40
N GLU A 157 6.60 5.68 2.56
CA GLU A 157 7.34 6.32 3.63
C GLU A 157 8.12 7.54 3.11
N ASP A 158 7.61 8.17 2.06
CA ASP A 158 8.19 9.37 1.44
C ASP A 158 9.55 9.12 0.73
N GLY A 159 9.83 7.88 0.33
CA GLY A 159 10.99 7.55 -0.48
C GLY A 159 10.88 8.08 -1.91
N ASP A 160 12.02 8.51 -2.47
CA ASP A 160 12.09 9.02 -3.84
C ASP A 160 12.02 7.90 -4.88
N ASP A 161 11.38 8.17 -6.02
CA ASP A 161 11.38 7.26 -7.16
C ASP A 161 12.61 7.47 -8.05
N THR A 162 13.77 7.03 -7.53
CA THR A 162 15.09 7.20 -8.15
C THR A 162 15.86 5.88 -8.25
N VAL A 163 16.90 5.84 -9.08
CA VAL A 163 17.74 4.64 -9.27
C VAL A 163 18.55 4.34 -8.01
N GLU A 164 18.98 5.38 -7.30
CA GLU A 164 19.74 5.32 -6.05
C GLU A 164 18.92 4.73 -4.92
N ASN A 165 17.61 5.05 -4.88
CA ASN A 165 16.68 4.49 -3.90
C ASN A 165 16.09 3.15 -4.36
N SER A 166 16.54 2.55 -5.45
CA SER A 166 15.93 1.34 -6.02
C SER A 166 16.91 0.18 -6.16
N ILE A 167 16.42 -1.04 -5.96
CA ILE A 167 17.20 -2.29 -6.03
C ILE A 167 16.42 -3.39 -6.78
N GLY A 168 17.11 -4.15 -7.63
CA GLY A 168 16.59 -5.29 -8.37
C GLY A 168 16.67 -6.58 -7.55
N LEU A 169 15.51 -7.15 -7.19
CA LEU A 169 15.41 -8.29 -6.28
C LEU A 169 14.74 -9.49 -6.94
N CYS A 170 15.17 -10.70 -6.57
CA CYS A 170 14.37 -11.89 -6.86
C CYS A 170 13.10 -11.91 -5.99
N PRO A 171 12.04 -12.63 -6.40
CA PRO A 171 10.76 -12.67 -5.68
C PRO A 171 10.90 -13.04 -4.19
N ASN A 172 11.80 -13.96 -3.88
CA ASN A 172 12.04 -14.39 -2.50
C ASN A 172 12.64 -13.26 -1.65
N CYS A 173 13.65 -12.56 -2.19
CA CYS A 173 14.29 -11.44 -1.51
C CYS A 173 13.35 -10.24 -1.38
N HIS A 174 12.56 -9.96 -2.42
CA HIS A 174 11.58 -8.89 -2.39
C HIS A 174 10.50 -9.13 -1.33
N ARG A 175 9.92 -10.35 -1.28
CA ARG A 175 8.97 -10.72 -0.22
C ARG A 175 9.58 -10.70 1.18
N HIS A 176 10.85 -11.07 1.32
CA HIS A 176 11.56 -10.94 2.59
C HIS A 176 11.73 -9.47 3.01
N ALA A 177 11.98 -8.55 2.08
CA ALA A 177 12.08 -7.12 2.38
C ALA A 177 10.76 -6.56 2.94
N HIS A 178 9.60 -7.05 2.47
CA HIS A 178 8.30 -6.61 2.97
C HIS A 178 7.83 -7.30 4.26
N TYR A 179 8.17 -8.58 4.46
CA TYR A 179 7.54 -9.42 5.50
C TYR A 179 8.52 -10.16 6.42
N GLY A 180 9.82 -10.10 6.14
CA GLY A 180 10.84 -10.81 6.87
C GLY A 180 11.08 -10.23 8.27
N LYS A 181 11.62 -11.06 9.18
CA LYS A 181 11.98 -10.63 10.54
C LYS A 181 13.24 -9.76 10.60
N LYS A 182 14.08 -9.83 9.56
CA LYS A 182 15.26 -8.98 9.37
C LYS A 182 15.08 -8.24 8.05
N THR A 183 14.39 -7.12 8.12
CA THR A 183 14.34 -6.16 7.02
C THR A 183 15.65 -5.39 7.07
N TYR A 184 16.45 -5.50 6.00
CA TYR A 184 17.75 -4.88 5.75
C TYR A 184 18.60 -4.52 6.99
#